data_AF-A0A0E3WYA2-F1
#
_entry.id   AF-A0A0E3WYA2-F1
#
_cell.length_a   1.000
_cell.length_b   1.000
_cell.length_c   1.000
_cell.angle_alpha   90.00
_cell.angle_beta   90.00
_cell.angle_gamma   90.00
#
_symmetry.space_group_name_H-M   'P 1'
#
loop_
_entity.id
_entity.type
_entity.pdbx_description
1 polymer ?
#
loop_
_entity_poly.entity_id
_entity_poly.type
_entity_poly.pdbx_seq_one_letter_code
_entity_poly.pdbx_strand_id
1 'polypeptide(L)'
;MSGGTTKEDVLGRVESFDQSVRSLEKRLRAVERRLSVEVPAEDVAGTVFEPQQPQVSGDVRSAIESIDKLKAEVGELRSLIEGPIREDIDKLSDRLETALTEQDEKLKRIEDRNRITIGSIKMPVELSGIIGAVLLFITGGLIFAGRWDILRSPYFSLGLGLVLALAVLFKFYLANRKTA
;
A
#
# COMPACT_ATOMS: atom_id res chain seq x y z
N MET A 1 37.05 29.25 -31.64
CA MET A 1 36.37 28.11 -30.98
C MET A 1 37.29 26.91 -31.15
N SER A 2 38.04 26.57 -30.09
CA SER A 2 39.21 25.68 -30.16
C SER A 2 38.82 24.26 -29.78
N GLY A 3 38.99 23.32 -30.71
CA GLY A 3 38.71 21.89 -30.55
C GLY A 3 39.93 21.08 -30.11
N GLY A 4 40.41 21.31 -28.89
CA GLY A 4 41.05 20.26 -28.09
C GLY A 4 39.98 19.70 -27.13
N THR A 5 39.99 18.48 -26.62
CA THR A 5 41.12 17.90 -25.88
C THR A 5 40.78 16.46 -25.41
N THR A 6 40.05 15.63 -26.18
CA THR A 6 39.76 14.24 -25.74
C THR A 6 41.02 13.40 -25.52
N LYS A 7 42.09 13.70 -26.26
CA LYS A 7 43.40 13.07 -26.06
C LYS A 7 44.10 13.54 -24.78
N GLU A 8 43.91 14.81 -24.39
CA GLU A 8 44.55 15.38 -23.20
C GLU A 8 43.87 14.87 -21.92
N ASP A 9 42.54 14.71 -21.94
CA ASP A 9 41.79 14.11 -20.83
C ASP A 9 42.19 12.64 -20.59
N VAL A 10 42.47 11.90 -21.65
CA VAL A 10 42.98 10.52 -21.56
C VAL A 10 44.41 10.53 -21.04
N LEU A 11 45.27 11.45 -21.50
CA LEU A 11 46.63 11.60 -20.99
C LEU A 11 46.66 11.92 -19.49
N GLY A 12 45.87 12.90 -19.03
CA GLY A 12 45.81 13.27 -17.61
C GLY A 12 45.26 12.15 -16.72
N ARG A 13 44.36 11.33 -17.25
CA ARG A 13 43.85 10.15 -16.55
C ARG A 13 44.88 9.04 -16.44
N VAL A 14 45.69 8.84 -17.49
CA VAL A 14 46.81 7.89 -17.46
C VAL A 14 47.89 8.36 -16.48
N GLU A 15 48.18 9.66 -16.45
CA GLU A 15 49.17 10.24 -15.53
C GLU A 15 48.74 10.11 -14.06
N SER A 16 47.47 10.39 -13.75
CA SER A 16 46.94 10.23 -12.39
C SER A 16 46.81 8.76 -11.97
N PHE A 17 46.55 7.86 -12.91
CA PHE A 17 46.57 6.42 -12.66
C PHE A 17 47.99 5.92 -12.36
N ASP A 18 48.98 6.32 -13.14
CA ASP A 18 50.38 5.97 -12.93
C ASP A 18 50.90 6.52 -11.58
N GLN A 19 50.52 7.75 -11.21
CA GLN A 19 50.83 8.30 -9.89
C GLN A 19 50.21 7.48 -8.75
N SER A 20 48.98 6.97 -8.96
CA SER A 20 48.27 6.13 -7.98
C SER A 20 48.95 4.77 -7.81
N VAL A 21 49.40 4.16 -8.91
CA VAL A 21 50.17 2.90 -8.89
C VAL A 21 51.48 3.08 -8.14
N ARG A 22 52.25 4.14 -8.44
CA ARG A 22 53.52 4.42 -7.71
C ARG A 22 53.30 4.64 -6.21
N SER A 23 52.22 5.31 -5.83
CA SER A 23 51.85 5.52 -4.42
C SER A 23 51.52 4.19 -3.72
N LEU A 24 50.76 3.33 -4.39
CA LEU A 24 50.42 2.00 -3.88
C LEU A 24 51.67 1.12 -3.74
N GLU A 25 52.57 1.10 -4.71
CA GLU A 25 53.83 0.36 -4.62
C GLU A 25 54.70 0.84 -3.45
N LYS A 26 54.79 2.14 -3.21
CA LYS A 26 55.56 2.69 -2.08
C LYS A 26 54.95 2.26 -0.73
N ARG A 27 53.62 2.28 -0.63
CA ARG A 27 52.91 1.84 0.58
C ARG A 27 53.06 0.33 0.78
N LEU A 28 52.93 -0.45 -0.29
CA LEU A 28 53.12 -1.90 -0.25
C LEU A 28 54.55 -2.25 0.15
N ARG A 29 55.57 -1.58 -0.40
CA ARG A 29 56.97 -1.75 -0.01
C ARG A 29 57.24 -1.35 1.44
N ALA A 30 56.54 -0.35 1.97
CA ALA A 30 56.64 0.02 3.38
C ALA A 30 56.00 -1.03 4.30
N VAL A 31 54.88 -1.60 3.87
CA VAL A 31 54.21 -2.71 4.56
C VAL A 31 55.07 -3.98 4.47
N GLU A 32 55.60 -4.30 3.30
CA GLU A 32 56.51 -5.40 3.06
C GLU A 32 57.76 -5.24 3.92
N ARG A 33 58.40 -4.07 3.97
CA ARG A 33 59.52 -3.82 4.90
C ARG A 33 59.15 -4.03 6.37
N ARG A 34 57.95 -3.67 6.79
CA ARG A 34 57.50 -3.90 8.17
C ARG A 34 57.23 -5.38 8.45
N LEU A 35 56.81 -6.12 7.42
CA LEU A 35 56.51 -7.55 7.51
C LEU A 35 57.75 -8.43 7.29
N SER A 36 58.71 -7.96 6.49
CA SER A 36 59.96 -8.61 6.10
C SER A 36 61.15 -8.18 6.96
N VAL A 37 60.95 -7.27 7.92
CA VAL A 37 61.86 -7.17 9.07
C VAL A 37 61.61 -8.42 9.90
N GLU A 38 62.23 -9.49 9.44
CA GLU A 38 62.49 -10.69 10.20
C GLU A 38 63.34 -10.24 11.39
N VAL A 39 62.81 -10.44 12.59
CA VAL A 39 63.47 -10.12 13.85
C VAL A 39 64.85 -10.78 13.82
N PRO A 40 65.97 -10.04 13.88
CA PRO A 40 67.27 -10.66 14.03
C PRO A 40 67.25 -11.44 15.35
N ALA A 41 67.36 -12.76 15.24
CA ALA A 41 67.67 -13.61 16.36
C ALA A 41 69.12 -13.32 16.74
N GLU A 42 69.32 -12.29 17.55
CA GLU A 42 70.46 -12.01 18.44
C GLU A 42 70.48 -10.50 18.74
N ASP A 43 70.69 -10.17 20.02
CA ASP A 43 70.61 -8.85 20.64
C ASP A 43 69.22 -8.23 20.80
N VAL A 44 68.54 -8.57 21.92
CA VAL A 44 68.42 -7.65 23.06
C VAL A 44 68.21 -8.48 24.33
N ALA A 45 69.31 -8.89 24.96
CA ALA A 45 69.32 -9.05 26.40
C ALA A 45 69.03 -7.68 27.02
N GLY A 46 67.93 -7.56 27.77
CA GLY A 46 67.68 -6.38 28.59
C GLY A 46 66.86 -5.26 27.94
N THR A 47 65.63 -5.57 27.51
CA THR A 47 64.52 -4.63 27.73
C THR A 47 63.37 -5.42 28.30
N VAL A 48 63.06 -5.10 29.55
CA VAL A 48 61.82 -5.49 30.24
C VAL A 48 60.67 -5.25 29.26
N PHE A 49 60.09 -6.33 28.74
CA PHE A 49 58.77 -6.26 28.15
C PHE A 49 57.82 -5.94 29.30
N GLU A 50 57.56 -4.65 29.50
CA GLU A 50 56.36 -4.25 30.20
C GLU A 50 55.21 -4.76 29.33
N PRO A 51 54.36 -5.67 29.82
CA PRO A 51 53.20 -6.07 29.07
C PRO A 51 52.27 -4.85 29.07
N GLN A 52 52.36 -4.02 28.03
CA GLN A 52 51.25 -3.16 27.66
C GLN A 52 50.12 -4.09 27.24
N GLN A 53 49.38 -4.54 28.26
CA GLN A 53 48.06 -5.10 28.14
C GLN A 53 47.27 -4.13 27.26
N PRO A 54 46.80 -4.56 26.08
CA PRO A 54 46.20 -3.65 25.14
C PRO A 54 44.91 -3.10 25.77
N GLN A 55 44.68 -1.80 25.59
CA GLN A 55 43.53 -1.04 26.12
C GLN A 55 42.13 -1.60 25.71
N VAL A 56 42.12 -2.69 24.95
CA VAL A 56 40.98 -3.51 24.54
C VAL A 56 40.07 -3.89 25.71
N SER A 57 40.61 -4.15 26.91
CA SER A 57 39.75 -4.46 28.07
C SER A 57 38.91 -3.27 28.55
N GLY A 58 39.33 -2.03 28.34
CA GLY A 58 38.56 -0.84 28.69
C GLY A 58 37.44 -0.57 27.69
N ASP A 59 37.77 -0.65 26.40
CA ASP A 59 36.83 -0.42 25.30
C ASP A 59 35.77 -1.52 25.21
N VAL A 60 36.15 -2.78 25.42
CA VAL A 60 35.18 -3.90 25.48
C VAL A 60 34.27 -3.74 26.70
N ARG A 61 34.78 -3.23 27.82
CA ARG A 61 33.98 -3.03 29.03
C ARG A 61 33.01 -1.87 28.89
N SER A 62 33.41 -0.77 28.24
CA SER A 62 32.49 0.33 27.92
C SER A 62 31.46 -0.07 26.86
N ALA A 63 31.85 -0.90 25.88
CA ALA A 63 30.93 -1.46 24.92
C ALA A 63 29.88 -2.38 25.59
N ILE A 64 30.29 -3.24 26.53
CA ILE A 64 29.36 -4.08 27.30
C ILE A 64 28.39 -3.22 28.12
N GLU A 65 28.89 -2.18 28.78
CA GLU A 65 28.04 -1.26 29.55
C GLU A 65 27.04 -0.53 28.65
N SER A 66 27.47 -0.10 27.46
CA SER A 66 26.58 0.52 26.48
C SER A 66 25.53 -0.46 25.94
N ILE A 67 25.88 -1.73 25.75
CA ILE A 67 24.95 -2.79 25.33
C ILE A 67 23.90 -3.06 26.42
N ASP A 68 24.31 -3.14 27.68
CA ASP A 68 23.37 -3.34 28.79
C ASP A 68 22.42 -2.16 28.96
N LYS A 69 22.93 -0.93 28.76
CA LYS A 69 22.11 0.28 28.79
C LYS A 69 21.11 0.32 27.63
N LEU A 70 21.56 -0.03 26.42
CA LEU A 70 20.70 -0.11 25.24
C LEU A 70 19.65 -1.21 25.38
N LYS A 71 20.01 -2.34 25.99
CA LYS A 71 19.09 -3.45 26.27
C LYS A 71 18.02 -3.04 27.28
N ALA A 72 18.37 -2.23 28.28
CA ALA A 72 17.40 -1.66 29.23
C ALA A 72 16.45 -0.68 28.52
N GLU A 73 16.97 0.24 27.70
CA GLU A 73 16.16 1.19 26.93
C GLU A 73 15.23 0.48 25.92
N VAL A 74 15.70 -0.57 25.25
CA VAL A 74 14.87 -1.40 24.37
C VAL A 74 13.79 -2.14 25.16
N GLY A 75 14.10 -2.61 26.38
CA GLY A 75 13.11 -3.22 27.27
C GLY A 75 12.01 -2.23 27.69
N GLU A 76 12.37 -0.99 27.97
CA GLU A 76 11.45 0.08 28.34
C GLU A 76 10.61 0.56 27.16
N LEU A 77 11.19 0.72 25.97
CA LEU A 77 10.44 0.98 24.73
C LEU A 77 9.46 -0.16 24.43
N ARG A 78 9.90 -1.41 24.59
CA ARG A 78 9.08 -2.58 24.31
C ARG A 78 7.88 -2.67 25.26
N SER A 79 8.05 -2.34 26.54
CA SER A 79 6.93 -2.33 27.49
C SER A 79 5.95 -1.17 27.24
N LEU A 80 6.47 0.00 26.83
CA LEU A 80 5.66 1.14 26.38
C LEU A 80 4.93 0.90 25.06
N ILE A 81 5.36 -0.06 24.25
CA ILE A 81 4.74 -0.41 22.96
C ILE A 81 3.74 -1.57 23.10
N GLU A 82 4.08 -2.63 23.84
CA GLU A 82 3.25 -3.84 23.95
C GLU A 82 1.94 -3.62 24.72
N GLY A 83 1.90 -2.68 25.66
CA GLY A 83 0.70 -2.36 26.45
C GLY A 83 -0.31 -1.49 25.68
N PRO A 84 -0.01 -0.19 25.48
CA PRO A 84 -0.99 0.77 24.99
C PRO A 84 -1.37 0.54 23.52
N ILE A 85 -0.44 0.10 22.66
CA ILE A 85 -0.78 -0.13 21.25
C ILE A 85 -1.73 -1.32 21.10
N ARG A 86 -1.56 -2.37 21.90
CA ARG A 86 -2.43 -3.55 21.86
C ARG A 86 -3.82 -3.23 22.41
N GLU A 87 -3.88 -2.44 23.49
CA GLU A 87 -5.14 -1.96 24.06
C GLU A 87 -5.88 -0.99 23.12
N ASP A 88 -5.15 -0.12 22.42
CA ASP A 88 -5.73 0.80 21.44
C ASP A 88 -6.22 0.07 20.19
N ILE A 89 -5.52 -0.98 19.73
CA ILE A 89 -5.98 -1.84 18.63
C ILE A 89 -7.26 -2.57 19.01
N ASP A 90 -7.34 -3.15 20.21
CA ASP A 90 -8.54 -3.85 20.68
C ASP A 90 -9.73 -2.88 20.81
N LYS A 91 -9.50 -1.69 21.40
CA LYS A 91 -10.53 -0.63 21.48
C LYS A 91 -10.98 -0.14 20.10
N LEU A 92 -10.07 -0.05 19.13
CA LEU A 92 -10.43 0.34 17.77
C LEU A 92 -11.26 -0.74 17.09
N SER A 93 -10.91 -2.01 17.32
CA SER A 93 -11.61 -3.17 16.77
C SER A 93 -13.03 -3.26 17.31
N ASP A 94 -13.22 -3.08 18.63
CA ASP A 94 -14.54 -3.05 19.26
C ASP A 94 -15.40 -1.89 18.75
N ARG A 95 -14.80 -0.71 18.55
CA ARG A 95 -15.50 0.46 17.97
C ARG A 95 -15.90 0.22 16.52
N LEU A 96 -15.04 -0.44 15.74
CA LEU A 96 -15.33 -0.81 14.35
C LEU A 96 -16.47 -1.83 14.28
N GLU A 97 -16.47 -2.85 15.13
CA GLU A 97 -17.54 -3.84 15.20
C GLU A 97 -18.88 -3.21 15.62
N THR A 98 -18.85 -2.31 16.60
CA THR A 98 -20.02 -1.55 17.03
C THR A 98 -20.54 -0.62 15.93
N ALA A 99 -19.64 0.05 15.20
CA ALA A 99 -20.02 0.93 14.10
C ALA A 99 -20.58 0.15 12.89
N LEU A 100 -20.03 -1.02 12.59
CA LEU A 100 -20.51 -1.92 11.54
C LEU A 100 -21.92 -2.43 11.86
N THR A 101 -22.16 -2.87 13.09
CA THR A 101 -23.49 -3.34 13.52
C THR A 101 -24.52 -2.21 13.52
N GLU A 102 -24.13 -1.00 13.94
CA GLU A 102 -25.01 0.17 13.88
C GLU A 102 -25.32 0.60 12.44
N GLN A 103 -24.34 0.53 11.52
CA GLN A 103 -24.58 0.80 10.10
C GLN A 103 -25.49 -0.24 9.46
N ASP A 104 -25.31 -1.52 9.78
CA ASP A 104 -26.15 -2.59 9.26
C ASP A 104 -27.60 -2.45 9.77
N GLU A 105 -27.78 -2.06 11.03
CA GLU A 105 -29.11 -1.75 11.57
C GLU A 105 -29.73 -0.50 10.91
N LYS A 106 -28.93 0.53 10.62
CA LYS A 106 -29.38 1.72 9.89
C LYS A 106 -29.76 1.40 8.44
N LEU A 107 -28.97 0.59 7.74
CA LEU A 107 -29.32 0.11 6.39
C LEU A 107 -30.60 -0.70 6.42
N LYS A 108 -30.75 -1.62 7.37
CA LYS A 108 -31.97 -2.42 7.55
C LYS A 108 -33.20 -1.55 7.80
N ARG A 109 -33.08 -0.51 8.64
CA ARG A 109 -34.16 0.47 8.87
C ARG A 109 -34.49 1.32 7.64
N ILE A 110 -33.50 1.64 6.80
CA ILE A 110 -33.72 2.39 5.55
C ILE A 110 -34.35 1.48 4.49
N GLU A 111 -33.91 0.24 4.38
CA GLU A 111 -34.49 -0.77 3.48
C GLU A 111 -35.97 -1.02 3.81
N ASP A 112 -36.30 -1.14 5.10
CA ASP A 112 -37.68 -1.31 5.55
C ASP A 112 -38.55 -0.06 5.31
N ARG A 113 -37.99 1.16 5.33
CA ARG A 113 -38.73 2.40 5.03
C ARG A 113 -38.97 2.63 3.53
N ASN A 114 -38.14 2.07 2.65
CA ASN A 114 -38.27 2.24 1.20
C ASN A 114 -39.14 1.16 0.52
N ARG A 115 -39.85 0.36 1.33
CA ARG A 115 -40.76 -0.70 0.87
C ARG A 115 -42.20 -0.31 1.10
N ILE A 116 -42.92 -0.08 0.01
CA ILE A 116 -44.38 0.04 0.05
C ILE A 116 -44.96 -1.37 -0.08
N THR A 117 -45.50 -1.90 1.02
CA THR A 117 -46.27 -3.15 1.03
C THR A 117 -47.66 -2.90 0.48
N ILE A 118 -47.90 -3.29 -0.78
CA ILE A 118 -49.26 -3.48 -1.32
C ILE A 118 -49.48 -5.00 -1.42
N GLY A 119 -50.11 -5.58 -0.40
CA GLY A 119 -50.37 -7.03 -0.30
C GLY A 119 -49.11 -7.90 -0.15
N SER A 120 -49.11 -9.10 -0.76
CA SER A 120 -48.02 -10.08 -0.68
C SER A 120 -46.77 -9.73 -1.52
N ILE A 121 -46.80 -8.60 -2.25
CA ILE A 121 -45.78 -8.27 -3.25
C ILE A 121 -44.87 -7.15 -2.72
N LYS A 122 -43.63 -7.51 -2.40
CA LYS A 122 -42.56 -6.58 -1.99
C LYS A 122 -41.98 -5.88 -3.23
N MET A 123 -42.19 -4.57 -3.39
CA MET A 123 -41.60 -3.79 -4.49
C MET A 123 -40.66 -2.68 -3.99
N PRO A 124 -39.43 -2.58 -4.53
CA PRO A 124 -38.64 -1.36 -4.45
C PRO A 124 -39.22 -0.32 -5.42
N VAL A 125 -39.51 0.88 -4.91
CA VAL A 125 -40.16 1.99 -5.65
C VAL A 125 -39.35 2.50 -6.84
N GLU A 126 -38.05 2.24 -6.86
CA GLU A 126 -37.10 2.69 -7.89
C GLU A 126 -37.35 2.06 -9.26
N LEU A 127 -37.76 0.78 -9.30
CA LEU A 127 -37.96 0.06 -10.56
C LEU A 127 -39.21 0.52 -11.32
N SER A 128 -40.31 0.82 -10.62
CA SER A 128 -41.52 1.34 -11.26
C SER A 128 -41.29 2.73 -11.85
N GLY A 129 -40.45 3.55 -11.20
CA GLY A 129 -40.10 4.88 -11.69
C GLY A 129 -39.32 4.84 -13.00
N ILE A 130 -38.31 3.97 -13.10
CA ILE A 130 -37.49 3.83 -14.32
C ILE A 130 -38.34 3.33 -15.50
N ILE A 131 -39.17 2.32 -15.29
CA ILE A 131 -40.03 1.78 -16.35
C ILE A 131 -41.03 2.83 -16.83
N GLY A 132 -41.64 3.57 -15.90
CA GLY A 132 -42.53 4.69 -16.24
C GLY A 132 -41.82 5.80 -17.00
N ALA A 133 -40.60 6.16 -16.60
CA ALA A 133 -39.79 7.17 -17.27
C ALA A 133 -39.42 6.75 -18.70
N VAL A 134 -39.03 5.49 -18.92
CA VAL A 134 -38.76 4.96 -20.27
C VAL A 134 -40.01 4.99 -21.13
N LEU A 135 -41.16 4.59 -20.58
CA LEU A 135 -42.44 4.63 -21.30
C LEU A 135 -42.82 6.06 -21.70
N LEU A 136 -42.66 7.02 -20.79
CA LEU A 136 -42.93 8.43 -21.02
C LEU A 136 -41.95 9.04 -22.02
N PHE A 137 -40.67 8.66 -21.97
CA PHE A 137 -39.67 9.15 -22.90
C PHE A 137 -39.95 8.70 -24.34
N ILE A 138 -40.32 7.43 -24.53
CA ILE A 138 -40.71 6.88 -25.84
C ILE A 138 -41.99 7.56 -26.34
N THR A 139 -43.00 7.67 -25.47
CA THR A 139 -44.29 8.28 -25.83
C THR A 139 -44.13 9.77 -26.16
N GLY A 140 -43.39 10.50 -25.34
CA GLY A 140 -43.08 11.92 -25.56
C GLY A 140 -42.22 12.16 -26.79
N GLY A 141 -41.25 11.28 -27.07
CA GLY A 141 -40.43 11.33 -28.28
C GLY A 141 -41.25 11.14 -29.56
N LEU A 142 -42.23 10.23 -29.55
CA LEU A 142 -43.15 10.05 -30.68
C LEU A 142 -44.06 11.25 -30.92
N ILE A 143 -44.54 11.88 -29.83
CA ILE A 143 -45.33 13.11 -29.89
C ILE A 143 -44.48 14.25 -30.46
N PHE A 144 -43.24 14.41 -29.97
CA PHE A 144 -42.31 15.43 -30.44
C PHE A 144 -41.96 15.28 -31.92
N ALA A 145 -41.83 14.04 -32.41
CA ALA A 145 -41.61 13.75 -33.82
C ALA A 145 -42.85 13.99 -34.72
N GLY A 146 -43.97 14.45 -34.16
CA GLY A 146 -45.21 14.72 -34.89
C GLY A 146 -45.92 13.46 -35.41
N ARG A 147 -45.50 12.26 -34.97
CA ARG A 147 -46.00 10.97 -35.47
C ARG A 147 -47.28 10.54 -34.74
N TRP A 148 -48.30 11.39 -34.80
CA TRP A 148 -49.62 11.13 -34.23
C TRP A 148 -50.32 9.93 -34.86
N ASP A 149 -49.99 9.60 -36.11
CA ASP A 149 -50.51 8.41 -36.81
C ASP A 149 -50.14 7.12 -36.11
N ILE A 150 -48.97 7.07 -35.46
CA ILE A 150 -48.52 5.88 -34.73
C ILE A 150 -49.30 5.78 -33.42
N LEU A 151 -49.45 6.88 -32.66
CA LEU A 151 -50.21 6.88 -31.41
C LEU A 151 -51.67 6.47 -31.62
N ARG A 152 -52.27 6.86 -32.75
CA ARG A 152 -53.66 6.52 -33.08
C ARG A 152 -53.81 5.12 -33.65
N SER A 153 -52.71 4.48 -34.03
CA SER A 153 -52.73 3.14 -34.62
C SER A 153 -53.08 2.07 -33.56
N PRO A 154 -53.80 1.01 -33.95
CA PRO A 154 -54.06 -0.13 -33.07
C PRO A 154 -52.77 -0.80 -32.56
N TYR A 155 -51.71 -0.77 -33.38
CA TYR A 155 -50.42 -1.38 -33.07
C TYR A 155 -49.70 -0.70 -31.92
N PHE A 156 -49.90 0.60 -31.71
CA PHE A 156 -49.29 1.31 -30.59
C PHE A 156 -49.88 0.90 -29.25
N SER A 157 -51.21 0.81 -29.16
CA SER A 157 -51.89 0.30 -27.95
C SER A 157 -51.52 -1.16 -27.66
N LEU A 158 -51.46 -1.99 -28.71
CA LEU A 158 -51.06 -3.39 -28.60
C LEU A 158 -49.59 -3.53 -28.16
N GLY A 159 -48.70 -2.72 -28.71
CA GLY A 159 -47.30 -2.65 -28.32
C GLY A 159 -47.11 -2.18 -26.88
N LEU A 160 -47.82 -1.14 -26.46
CA LEU A 160 -47.81 -0.66 -25.07
C LEU A 160 -48.30 -1.74 -24.10
N GLY A 161 -49.38 -2.43 -24.46
CA GLY A 161 -49.91 -3.56 -23.70
C GLY A 161 -48.92 -4.71 -23.60
N LEU A 162 -48.21 -5.04 -24.69
CA LEU A 162 -47.20 -6.09 -24.72
C LEU A 162 -45.98 -5.72 -23.86
N VAL A 163 -45.52 -4.47 -23.91
CA VAL A 163 -44.44 -3.97 -23.06
C VAL A 163 -44.82 -4.03 -21.58
N LEU A 164 -46.04 -3.62 -21.23
CA LEU A 164 -46.54 -3.73 -19.85
C LEU A 164 -46.67 -5.20 -19.41
N ALA A 165 -47.18 -6.08 -20.27
CA ALA A 165 -47.29 -7.50 -20.00
C ALA A 165 -45.91 -8.14 -19.76
N LEU A 166 -44.92 -7.84 -20.62
CA LEU A 166 -43.55 -8.29 -20.45
C LEU A 166 -42.90 -7.72 -19.18
N ALA A 167 -43.14 -6.45 -18.84
CA ALA A 167 -42.64 -5.86 -17.61
C ALA A 167 -43.19 -6.57 -16.37
N VAL A 168 -44.49 -6.92 -16.37
CA VAL A 168 -45.12 -7.70 -15.30
C VAL A 168 -44.57 -9.12 -15.26
N LEU A 169 -44.40 -9.77 -16.41
CA LEU A 169 -43.85 -11.13 -16.50
C LEU A 169 -42.40 -11.19 -16.00
N PHE A 170 -41.57 -10.23 -16.43
CA PHE A 170 -40.18 -10.10 -16.02
C PHE A 170 -40.07 -9.83 -14.52
N LYS A 171 -40.98 -8.99 -13.98
CA LYS A 171 -41.10 -8.76 -12.54
C LYS A 171 -41.48 -10.02 -11.77
N PHE A 172 -42.43 -10.80 -12.27
CA PHE A 172 -42.82 -12.09 -11.67
C PHE A 172 -41.66 -13.09 -11.68
N TYR A 173 -40.93 -13.16 -12.79
CA TYR A 173 -39.74 -14.00 -12.93
C TYR A 173 -38.64 -13.60 -11.93
N LEU A 174 -38.32 -12.31 -11.79
CA LEU A 174 -37.32 -11.84 -10.84
C LEU A 174 -37.74 -12.08 -9.38
N ALA A 175 -39.01 -11.90 -9.06
CA ALA A 175 -39.53 -12.16 -7.73
C ALA A 175 -39.44 -13.65 -7.37
N ASN A 176 -39.74 -14.53 -8.32
CA ASN A 176 -39.69 -15.97 -8.11
C ASN A 176 -38.25 -16.51 -8.03
N ARG A 177 -37.28 -15.85 -8.68
CA ARG A 177 -35.86 -16.23 -8.65
C ARG A 177 -35.16 -15.95 -7.31
N LYS A 178 -35.69 -15.05 -6.49
CA LYS A 178 -35.15 -14.75 -5.15
C LYS A 178 -35.61 -15.73 -4.06
N THR A 179 -36.53 -16.64 -4.41
CA THR A 179 -37.11 -17.62 -3.50
C THR A 179 -36.57 -19.04 -3.73
N ALA A 180 -35.64 -19.21 -4.67
CA ALA A 180 -34.97 -20.48 -5.00
C ALA A 180 -33.50 -20.43 -4.58
#